data_AF-A0A6B2XKE6-F1
#
_entry.id   AF-A0A6B2XKE6-F1
#
_cell.length_a   1.000
_cell.length_b   1.000
_cell.length_c   1.000
_cell.angle_alpha   90.00
_cell.angle_beta   90.00
_cell.angle_gamma   90.00
#
_symmetry.space_group_name_H-M   'P 1'
#
loop_
_entity.id
_entity.type
_entity.pdbx_description
1 polymer ?
#
loop_
_entity_poly.entity_id
_entity_poly.type
_entity_poly.pdbx_seq_one_letter_code
_entity_poly.pdbx_strand_id
1 'polypeptide(L)'
;LADPRAISLYGPTLPLRDDWIEPPDGWTIAPNLRDAGPDAWGQRVILDRLHGHRGSTADVTDIDELTYLLLSSSNRIGGLDFQESSRQYVPRDETAALDELFDAASALERGQELTPALRAALESGTGIGGARPKANLVDHGRQLIAKFTSSSDTFPVVQAEAVAIHLARSVGIVVPRADVVRSRGRWALVVERFDRDALGARRIVVSGLTLTGLTESTARTGTYPELVDVLRAQGAGA
;
A
#
# COMPACT_ATOMS: atom_id res chain seq x y z
N LEU A 1 2.07 27.65 5.67
CA LEU A 1 0.93 28.33 6.34
C LEU A 1 0.27 29.42 5.50
N ALA A 2 1.04 30.20 4.70
CA ALA A 2 0.47 31.31 3.94
C ALA A 2 -0.30 30.94 2.66
N ASP A 3 -0.18 29.70 2.14
CA ASP A 3 -1.01 29.26 1.01
C ASP A 3 -2.42 28.93 1.52
N PRO A 4 -3.48 29.62 1.05
CA PRO A 4 -4.86 29.37 1.49
C PRO A 4 -5.39 27.99 1.10
N ARG A 5 -4.68 27.26 0.24
CA ARG A 5 -5.02 25.88 -0.17
C ARG A 5 -4.26 24.83 0.64
N ALA A 6 -3.38 25.24 1.54
CA ALA A 6 -2.64 24.30 2.38
C ALA A 6 -3.61 23.53 3.28
N ILE A 7 -3.47 22.22 3.30
CA ILE A 7 -4.25 21.32 4.15
C ILE A 7 -3.33 20.57 5.10
N SER A 8 -3.85 20.22 6.27
CA SER A 8 -3.19 19.25 7.14
C SER A 8 -3.18 17.87 6.48
N LEU A 9 -2.11 17.10 6.70
CA LEU A 9 -2.07 15.70 6.24
C LEU A 9 -3.06 14.83 7.02
N TYR A 10 -3.17 15.08 8.34
CA TYR A 10 -4.20 14.53 9.23
C TYR A 10 -4.19 15.35 10.52
N GLY A 11 -5.28 16.06 10.81
CA GLY A 11 -5.34 17.05 11.90
C GLY A 11 -4.87 16.56 13.27
N PRO A 12 -5.28 15.36 13.72
CA PRO A 12 -4.90 14.82 15.03
C PRO A 12 -3.40 14.59 15.25
N THR A 13 -2.65 14.24 14.19
CA THR A 13 -1.22 13.87 14.33
C THR A 13 -0.27 14.83 13.61
N LEU A 14 -0.72 15.43 12.51
CA LEU A 14 0.04 16.36 11.68
C LEU A 14 -0.81 17.58 11.30
N PRO A 15 -1.21 18.41 12.29
CA PRO A 15 -1.91 19.65 12.03
C PRO A 15 -1.03 20.61 11.21
N LEU A 16 -1.67 21.53 10.51
CA LEU A 16 -0.95 22.50 9.68
C LEU A 16 -0.32 23.58 10.59
N ARG A 17 0.96 23.40 10.95
CA ARG A 17 1.78 24.33 11.75
C ARG A 17 3.23 24.36 11.24
N ASP A 18 4.01 25.36 11.66
CA ASP A 18 5.38 25.62 11.20
C ASP A 18 6.46 25.31 12.24
N ASP A 19 6.07 24.78 13.40
CA ASP A 19 6.95 24.30 14.45
C ASP A 19 7.06 22.76 14.46
N TRP A 20 7.95 22.26 15.31
CA TRP A 20 8.26 20.84 15.39
C TRP A 20 7.06 20.01 15.89
N ILE A 21 6.81 18.88 15.23
CA ILE A 21 5.73 17.95 15.57
C ILE A 21 6.33 16.62 16.01
N GLU A 22 6.19 16.31 17.30
CA GLU A 22 6.53 14.98 17.80
C GLU A 22 5.46 13.96 17.43
N PRO A 23 5.85 12.72 17.08
CA PRO A 23 4.91 11.61 16.97
C PRO A 23 4.11 11.40 18.27
N PRO A 24 2.88 10.88 18.19
CA PRO A 24 2.14 10.47 19.38
C PRO A 24 2.88 9.39 20.18
N ASP A 25 2.58 9.29 21.48
CA ASP A 25 3.18 8.27 22.36
C ASP A 25 3.06 6.86 21.78
N GLY A 26 4.17 6.11 21.82
CA GLY A 26 4.25 4.75 21.28
C GLY A 26 4.51 4.67 19.77
N TRP A 27 4.63 5.80 19.07
CA TRP A 27 4.95 5.86 17.65
C TRP A 27 6.35 6.41 17.39
N THR A 28 7.04 5.82 16.42
CA THR A 28 8.35 6.29 15.91
C THR A 28 8.19 7.38 14.86
N ILE A 29 7.07 7.39 14.15
CA ILE A 29 6.68 8.35 13.13
C ILE A 29 5.18 8.63 13.23
N ALA A 30 4.72 9.78 12.78
CA ALA A 30 3.29 10.08 12.74
C ALA A 30 2.50 8.96 12.00
N PRO A 31 1.42 8.42 12.59
CA PRO A 31 0.70 7.25 12.07
C PRO A 31 0.25 7.38 10.60
N ASN A 32 -0.22 8.56 10.21
CA ASN A 32 -0.67 8.83 8.85
C ASN A 32 0.48 8.88 7.81
N LEU A 33 1.74 9.07 8.22
CA LEU A 33 2.89 8.89 7.33
C LEU A 33 3.19 7.41 7.13
N ARG A 34 3.07 6.61 8.21
CA ARG A 34 3.23 5.15 8.16
C ARG A 34 2.18 4.47 7.29
N ASP A 35 0.96 5.00 7.24
CA ASP A 35 -0.08 4.51 6.33
C ASP A 35 0.36 4.50 4.85
N ALA A 36 1.30 5.37 4.46
CA ALA A 36 1.89 5.42 3.12
C ALA A 36 3.17 4.58 2.97
N GLY A 37 3.57 3.86 4.02
CA GLY A 37 4.70 2.93 4.03
C GLY A 37 4.41 1.61 3.31
N PRO A 38 5.46 0.91 2.86
CA PRO A 38 5.31 -0.44 2.33
C PRO A 38 4.96 -1.41 3.46
N ASP A 39 4.18 -2.43 3.10
CA ASP A 39 3.83 -3.55 3.96
C ASP A 39 4.91 -4.63 4.00
N ALA A 40 4.67 -5.73 4.70
CA ALA A 40 5.62 -6.84 4.76
C ALA A 40 6.02 -7.36 3.37
N TRP A 41 5.09 -7.37 2.40
CA TRP A 41 5.41 -7.72 1.01
C TRP A 41 6.31 -6.68 0.33
N GLY A 42 5.97 -5.39 0.39
CA GLY A 42 6.75 -4.30 -0.20
C GLY A 42 8.11 -4.14 0.47
N GLN A 43 8.21 -4.33 1.78
CA GLN A 43 9.46 -4.38 2.54
C GLN A 43 10.34 -5.52 2.02
N ARG A 44 9.78 -6.71 1.79
CA ARG A 44 10.50 -7.84 1.17
C ARG A 44 11.03 -7.53 -0.22
N VAL A 45 10.28 -6.80 -1.05
CA VAL A 45 10.78 -6.34 -2.36
C VAL A 45 11.97 -5.39 -2.20
N ILE A 46 11.86 -4.43 -1.27
CA ILE A 46 12.94 -3.45 -1.01
C ILE A 46 14.19 -4.14 -0.45
N LEU A 47 14.04 -5.09 0.46
CA LEU A 47 15.15 -5.89 0.99
C LEU A 47 15.83 -6.71 -0.09
N ASP A 48 15.07 -7.34 -1.00
CA ASP A 48 15.64 -8.08 -2.11
C ASP A 48 16.48 -7.16 -3.02
N ARG A 49 15.98 -5.93 -3.27
CA ARG A 49 16.70 -4.90 -4.04
C ARG A 49 18.02 -4.50 -3.39
N LEU A 50 18.04 -4.31 -2.07
CA LEU A 50 19.23 -3.82 -1.37
C LEU A 50 20.27 -4.90 -1.11
N HIS A 51 19.83 -6.11 -0.77
CA HIS A 51 20.74 -7.15 -0.27
C HIS A 51 21.08 -8.23 -1.27
N GLY A 52 20.32 -8.36 -2.37
CA GLY A 52 20.51 -9.42 -3.38
C GLY A 52 20.27 -10.81 -2.80
N HIS A 53 19.27 -11.53 -3.29
CA HIS A 53 18.95 -12.94 -2.93
C HIS A 53 18.65 -13.22 -1.45
N ARG A 54 18.70 -12.21 -0.59
CA ARG A 54 18.35 -12.32 0.84
C ARG A 54 16.99 -11.73 1.17
N GLY A 55 16.21 -11.20 0.23
CA GLY A 55 14.88 -10.67 0.55
C GLY A 55 13.95 -11.69 1.24
N SER A 56 14.15 -12.99 1.00
CA SER A 56 13.40 -14.07 1.67
C SER A 56 13.92 -14.46 3.06
N THR A 57 15.12 -14.00 3.45
CA THR A 57 15.82 -14.36 4.71
C THR A 57 16.25 -13.15 5.53
N ALA A 58 16.18 -11.94 4.98
CA ALA A 58 16.55 -10.69 5.62
C ALA A 58 15.46 -10.30 6.63
N ASP A 59 15.88 -9.79 7.78
CA ASP A 59 14.93 -9.31 8.76
C ASP A 59 14.36 -7.99 8.25
N VAL A 60 13.02 -7.86 8.27
CA VAL A 60 12.39 -6.59 7.92
C VAL A 60 12.79 -5.47 8.87
N THR A 61 13.33 -5.81 10.05
CA THR A 61 13.91 -4.83 10.99
C THR A 61 15.34 -4.41 10.65
N ASP A 62 15.98 -4.99 9.62
CA ASP A 62 17.37 -4.66 9.24
C ASP A 62 17.50 -3.22 8.71
N ILE A 63 16.37 -2.58 8.38
CA ILE A 63 16.31 -1.26 7.76
C ILE A 63 15.30 -0.40 8.52
N ASP A 64 15.65 0.88 8.72
CA ASP A 64 14.76 1.83 9.37
C ASP A 64 13.53 2.20 8.53
N GLU A 65 12.49 2.68 9.22
CA GLU A 65 11.20 3.02 8.62
C GLU A 65 11.28 4.13 7.56
N LEU A 66 12.16 5.13 7.74
CA LEU A 66 12.34 6.21 6.77
C LEU A 66 12.98 5.69 5.48
N THR A 67 13.93 4.77 5.59
CA THR A 67 14.55 4.13 4.43
C THR A 67 13.50 3.34 3.63
N TYR A 68 12.57 2.64 4.28
CA TYR A 68 11.44 2.02 3.57
C TYR A 68 10.55 3.04 2.87
N LEU A 69 10.26 4.18 3.50
CA LEU A 69 9.45 5.24 2.91
C LEU A 69 10.13 5.87 1.68
N LEU A 70 11.45 6.08 1.73
CA LEU A 70 12.24 6.65 0.65
C LEU A 70 12.42 5.68 -0.53
N LEU A 71 12.68 4.40 -0.25
CA LEU A 71 13.00 3.42 -1.28
C LEU A 71 11.78 2.79 -1.97
N SER A 72 10.58 3.00 -1.43
CA SER A 72 9.33 2.58 -2.07
C SER A 72 9.00 3.44 -3.30
N SER A 73 8.24 2.86 -4.23
CA SER A 73 7.75 3.57 -5.42
C SER A 73 6.96 4.82 -5.05
N SER A 74 7.00 5.80 -5.94
CA SER A 74 6.16 6.99 -5.85
C SER A 74 4.67 6.65 -5.88
N ASN A 75 4.23 5.55 -6.50
CA ASN A 75 2.81 5.18 -6.63
C ASN A 75 2.23 4.39 -5.42
N ARG A 76 2.50 4.85 -4.20
CA ARG A 76 2.02 4.28 -2.93
C ARG A 76 0.54 4.57 -2.64
N ILE A 77 -0.04 3.87 -1.65
CA ILE A 77 -1.38 4.15 -1.13
C ILE A 77 -1.49 5.60 -0.62
N GLY A 78 -2.65 6.21 -0.83
CA GLY A 78 -2.93 7.58 -0.41
C GLY A 78 -2.30 8.64 -1.30
N GLY A 79 -2.10 9.82 -0.71
CA GLY A 79 -1.67 11.03 -1.39
C GLY A 79 -0.24 11.46 -1.09
N LEU A 80 0.53 10.67 -0.36
CA LEU A 80 1.88 11.02 0.07
C LEU A 80 2.93 10.45 -0.89
N ASP A 81 4.06 11.14 -0.99
CA ASP A 81 5.30 10.57 -1.53
C ASP A 81 6.49 11.15 -0.76
N PHE A 82 7.49 10.31 -0.53
CA PHE A 82 8.67 10.65 0.27
C PHE A 82 9.85 10.82 -0.66
N GLN A 83 10.57 11.91 -0.50
CA GLN A 83 11.65 12.34 -1.38
C GLN A 83 12.87 12.68 -0.54
N GLU A 84 14.07 12.42 -1.08
CA GLU A 84 15.33 12.77 -0.41
C GLU A 84 15.50 14.29 -0.26
N SER A 85 14.84 15.06 -1.13
CA SER A 85 14.89 16.52 -1.15
C SER A 85 13.52 17.12 -0.86
N SER A 86 13.50 18.15 -0.01
CA SER A 86 12.32 18.98 0.24
C SER A 86 12.00 19.96 -0.90
N ARG A 87 12.88 20.06 -1.91
CA ARG A 87 12.77 21.04 -3.02
C ARG A 87 12.69 20.39 -4.39
N GLN A 88 13.17 19.17 -4.53
CA GLN A 88 13.23 18.47 -5.80
C GLN A 88 12.41 17.19 -5.70
N TYR A 89 11.41 17.09 -6.57
CA TYR A 89 10.64 15.88 -6.77
C TYR A 89 11.29 15.03 -7.86
N VAL A 90 11.59 13.77 -7.55
CA VAL A 90 12.07 12.77 -8.51
C VAL A 90 11.03 11.64 -8.58
N PRO A 91 10.32 11.49 -9.71
CA PRO A 91 9.31 10.45 -9.85
C PRO A 91 9.95 9.05 -9.92
N ARG A 92 9.37 8.10 -9.19
CA ARG A 92 9.69 6.66 -9.24
C ARG A 92 8.49 5.85 -9.77
N ASP A 93 7.90 6.35 -10.85
CA ASP A 93 6.68 5.84 -11.48
C ASP A 93 7.03 4.91 -12.65
N GLU A 94 7.59 3.75 -12.34
CA GLU A 94 7.71 2.68 -13.33
C GLU A 94 6.40 1.89 -13.37
N THR A 95 6.08 1.32 -14.53
CA THR A 95 4.93 0.40 -14.69
C THR A 95 5.42 -0.86 -15.38
N ALA A 96 4.96 -2.02 -14.92
CA ALA A 96 5.20 -3.29 -15.58
C ALA A 96 3.89 -3.95 -16.00
N ALA A 97 3.96 -4.82 -17.01
CA ALA A 97 2.80 -5.58 -17.44
C ALA A 97 2.39 -6.59 -16.36
N LEU A 98 1.09 -6.93 -16.29
CA LEU A 98 0.56 -7.89 -15.32
C LEU A 98 1.34 -9.22 -15.33
N ASP A 99 1.70 -9.69 -16.52
CA ASP A 99 2.49 -10.90 -16.76
C ASP A 99 3.88 -10.85 -16.10
N GLU A 100 4.57 -9.70 -16.19
CA GLU A 100 5.91 -9.48 -15.62
C GLU A 100 5.83 -9.35 -14.11
N LEU A 101 4.84 -8.61 -13.61
CA LEU A 101 4.55 -8.47 -12.19
C LEU A 101 4.28 -9.83 -11.54
N PHE A 102 3.49 -10.68 -12.22
CA PHE A 102 3.20 -12.02 -11.73
C PHE A 102 4.50 -12.85 -11.64
N ASP A 103 5.28 -12.91 -12.72
CA ASP A 103 6.49 -13.73 -12.74
C ASP A 103 7.49 -13.27 -11.69
N ALA A 104 7.64 -11.97 -11.51
CA ALA A 104 8.55 -11.41 -10.53
C ALA A 104 8.07 -11.67 -9.09
N ALA A 105 6.78 -11.48 -8.82
CA ALA A 105 6.19 -11.81 -7.54
C ALA A 105 6.33 -13.31 -7.20
N SER A 106 6.10 -14.20 -8.18
CA SER A 106 6.25 -15.64 -8.00
C SER A 106 7.71 -16.06 -7.77
N ALA A 107 8.66 -15.44 -8.47
CA ALA A 107 10.08 -15.68 -8.27
C ALA A 107 10.53 -15.23 -6.86
N LEU A 108 10.15 -14.02 -6.44
CA LEU A 108 10.46 -13.50 -5.11
C LEU A 108 9.85 -14.35 -4.00
N GLU A 109 8.58 -14.76 -4.15
CA GLU A 109 7.89 -15.61 -3.19
C GLU A 109 8.64 -16.95 -2.98
N ARG A 110 9.08 -17.57 -4.07
CA ARG A 110 9.85 -18.82 -4.07
C ARG A 110 11.32 -18.65 -3.66
N GLY A 111 11.77 -17.44 -3.36
CA GLY A 111 13.17 -17.15 -3.02
C GLY A 111 14.13 -17.39 -4.19
N GLN A 112 13.63 -17.29 -5.43
CA GLN A 112 14.44 -17.41 -6.64
C GLN A 112 15.18 -16.10 -6.93
N GLU A 113 16.33 -16.22 -7.58
CA GLU A 113 17.05 -15.08 -8.11
C GLU A 113 16.17 -14.30 -9.09
N LEU A 114 15.95 -13.01 -8.80
CA LEU A 114 15.29 -12.11 -9.72
C LEU A 114 16.28 -11.67 -10.80
N THR A 115 15.95 -11.97 -12.05
CA THR A 115 16.63 -11.34 -13.18
C THR A 115 16.45 -9.82 -13.12
N PRO A 116 17.33 -9.03 -13.76
CA PRO A 116 17.18 -7.57 -13.79
C PRO A 116 15.80 -7.10 -14.27
N ALA A 117 15.20 -7.80 -15.25
CA ALA A 117 13.86 -7.50 -15.74
C ALA A 117 12.77 -7.77 -14.70
N LEU A 118 12.85 -8.89 -13.97
CA LEU A 118 11.88 -9.20 -12.91
C LEU A 118 12.03 -8.24 -11.72
N ARG A 119 13.26 -7.85 -11.40
CA ARG A 119 13.54 -6.86 -10.35
C ARG A 119 12.91 -5.51 -10.70
N ALA A 120 13.14 -5.00 -11.91
CA ALA A 120 12.51 -3.76 -12.39
C ALA A 120 10.97 -3.85 -12.35
N ALA A 121 10.40 -5.01 -12.73
CA ALA A 121 8.97 -5.23 -12.64
C ALA A 121 8.45 -5.11 -11.20
N LEU A 122 9.13 -5.71 -10.21
CA LEU A 122 8.71 -5.57 -8.81
C LEU A 122 8.85 -4.15 -8.28
N GLU A 123 9.92 -3.43 -8.65
CA GLU A 123 10.13 -2.04 -8.25
C GLU A 123 8.96 -1.15 -8.67
N SER A 124 8.43 -1.35 -9.89
CA SER A 124 7.24 -0.68 -10.43
C SER A 124 5.94 -0.93 -9.63
N GLY A 125 5.89 -2.03 -8.86
CA GLY A 125 4.69 -2.52 -8.21
C GLY A 125 4.58 -2.24 -6.70
N THR A 126 5.63 -1.75 -6.06
CA THR A 126 5.69 -1.63 -4.58
C THR A 126 4.87 -0.45 -4.03
N GLY A 127 4.18 -0.63 -2.90
CA GLY A 127 3.58 0.50 -2.17
C GLY A 127 2.19 0.31 -1.56
N ILE A 128 1.74 -0.94 -1.32
CA ILE A 128 0.37 -1.21 -0.83
C ILE A 128 0.35 -2.30 0.27
N GLY A 129 -0.21 -1.96 1.45
CA GLY A 129 -0.57 -2.75 2.65
C GLY A 129 -0.92 -4.27 2.53
N GLY A 130 -0.34 -5.17 3.37
CA GLY A 130 -0.57 -6.65 3.47
C GLY A 130 0.67 -7.60 3.52
N ALA A 131 0.47 -8.92 3.43
CA ALA A 131 1.55 -9.94 3.47
C ALA A 131 1.66 -10.81 2.20
N ARG A 132 0.67 -10.70 1.31
CA ARG A 132 0.54 -11.51 0.10
C ARG A 132 1.12 -10.81 -1.12
N PRO A 133 1.57 -11.56 -2.15
CA PRO A 133 2.04 -11.00 -3.40
C PRO A 133 1.02 -10.07 -4.06
N LYS A 134 1.42 -8.81 -4.26
CA LYS A 134 0.61 -7.82 -4.99
C LYS A 134 1.49 -6.77 -5.68
N ALA A 135 0.91 -6.07 -6.63
CA ALA A 135 1.58 -4.97 -7.31
C ALA A 135 0.60 -3.90 -7.79
N ASN A 136 1.08 -2.67 -7.92
CA ASN A 136 0.40 -1.63 -8.70
C ASN A 136 0.34 -2.00 -10.18
N LEU A 137 -0.76 -1.66 -10.84
CA LEU A 137 -0.96 -1.84 -12.28
C LEU A 137 -1.70 -0.62 -12.84
N VAL A 138 -1.31 -0.17 -14.02
CA VAL A 138 -2.09 0.80 -14.80
C VAL A 138 -2.60 0.09 -16.04
N ASP A 139 -3.92 0.07 -16.21
CA ASP A 139 -4.57 -0.57 -17.36
C ASP A 139 -5.66 0.33 -17.93
N HIS A 140 -5.55 0.66 -19.22
CA HIS A 140 -6.47 1.58 -19.91
C HIS A 140 -6.76 2.89 -19.14
N GLY A 141 -5.73 3.46 -18.50
CA GLY A 141 -5.85 4.68 -17.69
C GLY A 141 -6.40 4.49 -16.27
N ARG A 142 -6.81 3.27 -15.91
CA ARG A 142 -7.28 2.94 -14.55
C ARG A 142 -6.10 2.59 -13.65
N GLN A 143 -6.14 3.10 -12.42
CA GLN A 143 -5.17 2.79 -11.38
C GLN A 143 -5.65 1.55 -10.61
N LEU A 144 -4.89 0.47 -10.67
CA LEU A 144 -5.28 -0.85 -10.19
C LEU A 144 -4.25 -1.43 -9.21
N ILE A 145 -4.71 -2.41 -8.44
CA ILE A 145 -3.90 -3.28 -7.60
C ILE A 145 -4.13 -4.70 -8.09
N ALA A 146 -3.08 -5.35 -8.58
CA ALA A 146 -3.09 -6.77 -8.90
C ALA A 146 -2.71 -7.57 -7.64
N LYS A 147 -3.59 -8.48 -7.20
CA LYS A 147 -3.35 -9.44 -6.12
C LYS A 147 -3.16 -10.83 -6.74
N PHE A 148 -2.04 -11.47 -6.45
CA PHE A 148 -1.67 -12.75 -7.04
C PHE A 148 -1.96 -13.91 -6.10
N THR A 149 -2.16 -15.10 -6.67
CA THR A 149 -2.17 -16.34 -5.89
C THR A 149 -0.81 -16.58 -5.27
N SER A 150 -0.80 -17.05 -4.02
CA SER A 150 0.42 -17.47 -3.32
C SER A 150 0.62 -18.98 -3.44
N SER A 151 1.87 -19.44 -3.48
CA SER A 151 2.17 -20.88 -3.35
C SER A 151 1.74 -21.47 -2.01
N SER A 152 1.50 -20.64 -0.99
CA SER A 152 1.01 -21.05 0.33
C SER A 152 -0.52 -21.12 0.41
N ASP A 153 -1.23 -20.84 -0.68
CA ASP A 153 -2.69 -20.87 -0.71
C ASP A 153 -3.23 -22.30 -0.57
N THR A 154 -4.00 -22.53 0.48
CA THR A 154 -4.70 -23.80 0.72
C THR A 154 -6.07 -23.86 0.05
N PHE A 155 -6.54 -22.73 -0.51
CA PHE A 155 -7.78 -22.61 -1.26
C PHE A 155 -7.67 -21.46 -2.28
N PRO A 156 -8.60 -21.32 -3.24
CA PRO A 156 -8.58 -20.27 -4.26
C PRO A 156 -8.83 -18.86 -3.70
N VAL A 157 -7.85 -18.28 -2.97
CA VAL A 157 -8.01 -17.03 -2.22
C VAL A 157 -8.36 -15.85 -3.12
N VAL A 158 -7.73 -15.75 -4.29
CA VAL A 158 -8.00 -14.70 -5.31
C VAL A 158 -9.48 -14.71 -5.71
N GLN A 159 -10.03 -15.90 -5.98
CA GLN A 159 -11.43 -16.06 -6.37
C GLN A 159 -12.37 -15.86 -5.18
N ALA A 160 -12.00 -16.34 -4.00
CA ALA A 160 -12.78 -16.16 -2.77
C ALA A 160 -12.91 -14.67 -2.40
N GLU A 161 -11.83 -13.90 -2.53
CA GLU A 161 -11.85 -12.45 -2.32
C GLU A 161 -12.75 -11.76 -3.36
N ALA A 162 -12.68 -12.17 -4.63
CA ALA A 162 -13.58 -11.65 -5.66
C ALA A 162 -15.06 -11.94 -5.36
N VAL A 163 -15.38 -13.15 -4.89
CA VAL A 163 -16.73 -13.52 -4.47
C VAL A 163 -17.19 -12.67 -3.29
N ALA A 164 -16.33 -12.41 -2.31
CA ALA A 164 -16.65 -11.56 -1.17
C ALA A 164 -16.96 -10.11 -1.60
N ILE A 165 -16.16 -9.54 -2.52
CA ILE A 165 -16.41 -8.21 -3.09
C ILE A 165 -17.74 -8.19 -3.86
N HIS A 166 -18.01 -9.23 -4.65
CA HIS A 166 -19.26 -9.33 -5.41
C HIS A 166 -20.48 -9.43 -4.50
N LEU A 167 -20.41 -10.24 -3.44
CA LEU A 167 -21.47 -10.39 -2.44
C LEU A 167 -21.70 -9.08 -1.67
N ALA A 168 -20.62 -8.40 -1.25
CA ALA A 168 -20.72 -7.10 -0.61
C ALA A 168 -21.44 -6.08 -1.51
N ARG A 169 -21.11 -6.04 -2.80
CA ARG A 169 -21.79 -5.19 -3.78
C ARG A 169 -23.26 -5.57 -3.96
N SER A 170 -23.60 -6.86 -3.99
CA SER A 170 -24.98 -7.31 -4.21
C SER A 170 -25.91 -6.97 -3.04
N VAL A 171 -25.36 -6.78 -1.84
CA VAL A 171 -26.10 -6.32 -0.65
C VAL A 171 -25.97 -4.81 -0.40
N GLY A 172 -25.40 -4.05 -1.34
CA GLY A 172 -25.35 -2.59 -1.30
C GLY A 172 -24.18 -1.98 -0.52
N ILE A 173 -23.17 -2.76 -0.14
CA ILE A 173 -21.94 -2.23 0.47
C ILE A 173 -21.09 -1.56 -0.62
N VAL A 174 -20.62 -0.35 -0.33
CA VAL A 174 -19.70 0.39 -1.22
C VAL A 174 -18.35 -0.32 -1.24
N VAL A 175 -18.02 -0.92 -2.38
CA VAL A 175 -16.77 -1.64 -2.61
C VAL A 175 -16.14 -1.21 -3.93
N PRO A 176 -14.80 -1.24 -4.05
CA PRO A 176 -14.14 -0.94 -5.32
C PRO A 176 -14.58 -1.92 -6.41
N ARG A 177 -14.43 -1.50 -7.67
CA ARG A 177 -14.53 -2.42 -8.80
C ARG A 177 -13.41 -3.43 -8.69
N ALA A 178 -13.72 -4.70 -8.95
CA ALA A 178 -12.74 -5.76 -8.91
C ALA A 178 -13.10 -6.80 -9.98
N ASP A 179 -12.09 -7.27 -10.70
CA ASP A 179 -12.22 -8.21 -11.80
C ASP A 179 -11.21 -9.36 -11.60
N VAL A 180 -11.62 -10.60 -11.84
CA VAL A 180 -10.70 -11.75 -11.84
C VAL A 180 -10.18 -11.92 -13.26
N VAL A 181 -8.87 -11.82 -13.42
CA VAL A 181 -8.19 -11.93 -14.71
C VAL A 181 -7.26 -13.13 -14.71
N ARG A 182 -6.89 -13.57 -15.92
CA ARG A 182 -5.96 -14.68 -16.11
C ARG A 182 -4.74 -14.19 -16.87
N SER A 183 -3.56 -14.44 -16.31
CA SER A 183 -2.25 -14.09 -16.87
C SER A 183 -1.39 -15.35 -16.88
N ARG A 184 -0.87 -15.72 -18.06
CA ARG A 184 -0.07 -16.95 -18.28
C ARG A 184 -0.67 -18.20 -17.60
N GLY A 185 -1.98 -18.37 -17.71
CA GLY A 185 -2.69 -19.51 -17.14
C GLY A 185 -2.99 -19.44 -15.64
N ARG A 186 -2.53 -18.40 -14.93
CA ARG A 186 -2.69 -18.18 -13.48
C ARG A 186 -3.69 -17.06 -13.21
N TRP A 187 -4.34 -17.10 -12.05
CA TRP A 187 -5.39 -16.15 -11.67
C TRP A 187 -4.82 -14.96 -10.91
N ALA A 188 -5.35 -13.78 -11.17
CA ALA A 188 -5.10 -12.57 -10.37
C ALA A 188 -6.43 -11.83 -10.14
N LEU A 189 -6.54 -11.18 -8.98
CA LEU A 189 -7.62 -10.25 -8.70
C LEU A 189 -7.09 -8.84 -8.95
N VAL A 190 -7.68 -8.13 -9.91
CA VAL A 190 -7.37 -6.70 -10.12
C VAL A 190 -8.45 -5.86 -9.44
N VAL A 191 -8.03 -4.98 -8.55
CA VAL A 191 -8.93 -4.11 -7.76
C VAL A 191 -8.65 -2.66 -8.12
N GLU A 192 -9.71 -1.91 -8.42
CA GLU A 192 -9.61 -0.48 -8.69
C GLU A 192 -9.31 0.32 -7.43
N ARG A 193 -8.34 1.22 -7.54
CA ARG A 193 -7.85 2.03 -6.42
C ARG A 193 -8.85 3.11 -6.04
N PHE A 194 -9.35 3.08 -4.81
CA PHE A 194 -10.27 4.08 -4.29
C PHE A 194 -9.58 5.40 -3.91
N ASP A 195 -8.25 5.35 -3.72
CA ASP A 195 -7.38 6.48 -3.37
C ASP A 195 -6.84 7.22 -4.61
N ARG A 196 -7.45 6.96 -5.77
CA ARG A 196 -7.21 7.61 -7.05
C ARG A 196 -8.55 8.07 -7.62
N ASP A 197 -8.55 9.20 -8.32
CA ASP A 197 -9.70 9.61 -9.12
C ASP A 197 -9.58 9.16 -10.58
N ALA A 198 -10.56 9.50 -11.41
CA ALA A 198 -10.60 9.12 -12.83
C ALA A 198 -9.47 9.75 -13.67
N LEU A 199 -8.83 10.81 -13.18
CA LEU A 199 -7.68 11.45 -13.82
C LEU A 199 -6.34 10.95 -13.24
N GLY A 200 -6.39 10.02 -12.28
CA GLY A 200 -5.22 9.52 -11.56
C GLY A 200 -4.74 10.43 -10.44
N ALA A 201 -5.47 11.51 -10.10
CA ALA A 201 -5.12 12.35 -8.98
C ALA A 201 -5.25 11.56 -7.67
N ARG A 202 -4.36 11.84 -6.73
CA ARG A 202 -4.27 11.09 -5.48
C ARG A 202 -5.20 11.66 -4.43
N ARG A 203 -5.79 10.79 -3.63
CA ARG A 203 -6.57 11.15 -2.45
C ARG A 203 -5.78 10.82 -1.20
N ILE A 204 -5.72 11.74 -0.25
CA ILE A 204 -5.17 11.44 1.08
C ILE A 204 -6.13 10.47 1.77
N VAL A 205 -5.57 9.43 2.38
CA VAL A 205 -6.31 8.41 3.13
C VAL A 205 -5.57 8.14 4.43
N VAL A 206 -6.32 7.78 5.46
CA VAL A 206 -5.80 7.29 6.74
C VAL A 206 -6.47 5.96 7.06
N SER A 207 -5.73 5.04 7.65
CA SER A 207 -6.24 3.71 8.00
C SER A 207 -7.08 3.74 9.27
N GLY A 208 -7.83 2.66 9.51
CA GLY A 208 -8.53 2.46 10.77
C GLY A 208 -7.58 2.41 11.98
N LEU A 209 -6.32 1.98 11.80
CA LEU A 209 -5.30 2.00 12.84
C LEU A 209 -4.92 3.43 13.20
N THR A 210 -4.63 4.27 12.20
CA THR A 210 -4.38 5.70 12.40
C THR A 210 -5.55 6.41 13.06
N LEU A 211 -6.79 6.12 12.62
CA LEU A 211 -8.00 6.69 13.20
C LEU A 211 -8.14 6.30 14.69
N THR A 212 -7.91 5.04 15.03
CA THR A 212 -8.06 4.54 16.41
C THR A 212 -6.83 4.77 17.29
N GLY A 213 -5.74 5.32 16.74
CA GLY A 213 -4.47 5.50 17.45
C GLY A 213 -3.75 4.19 17.79
N LEU A 214 -4.13 3.08 17.15
CA LEU A 214 -3.58 1.75 17.38
C LEU A 214 -2.40 1.47 16.45
N THR A 215 -1.42 0.71 16.93
CA THR A 215 -0.30 0.21 16.13
C THR A 215 -0.63 -1.19 15.61
N GLU A 216 0.18 -1.75 14.72
CA GLU A 216 0.00 -3.14 14.28
C GLU A 216 0.12 -4.15 15.44
N SER A 217 0.92 -3.85 16.46
CA SER A 217 1.07 -4.70 17.64
C SER A 217 -0.14 -4.63 18.57
N THR A 218 -0.83 -3.50 18.63
CA THR A 218 -2.04 -3.31 19.45
C THR A 218 -3.34 -3.46 18.66
N ALA A 219 -3.30 -3.68 17.34
CA ALA A 219 -4.48 -3.81 16.48
C ALA A 219 -5.54 -4.81 17.01
N ARG A 220 -5.12 -5.86 17.72
CA ARG A 220 -6.02 -6.87 18.31
C ARG A 220 -6.84 -6.37 19.50
N THR A 221 -6.45 -5.25 20.11
CA THR A 221 -7.19 -4.64 21.22
C THR A 221 -8.29 -3.70 20.72
N GLY A 222 -8.26 -3.31 19.45
CA GLY A 222 -9.26 -2.43 18.85
C GLY A 222 -10.61 -3.11 18.71
N THR A 223 -11.67 -2.34 18.92
CA THR A 223 -13.04 -2.82 18.87
C THR A 223 -13.84 -2.14 17.76
N TYR A 224 -14.87 -2.84 17.24
CA TYR A 224 -15.78 -2.24 16.25
C TYR A 224 -16.49 -0.97 16.75
N PRO A 225 -16.98 -0.88 18.01
CA PRO A 225 -17.55 0.35 18.53
C PRO A 225 -16.57 1.53 18.48
N GLU A 226 -15.32 1.36 18.91
CA GLU A 226 -14.31 2.42 18.85
C GLU A 226 -14.05 2.90 17.42
N LEU A 227 -13.93 1.96 16.47
CA LEU A 227 -13.75 2.30 15.06
C LEU A 227 -14.96 3.10 14.52
N VAL A 228 -16.18 2.69 14.88
CA VAL A 228 -17.41 3.40 14.46
C VAL A 228 -17.50 4.79 15.08
N ASP A 229 -17.14 4.94 16.35
CA ASP A 229 -17.16 6.22 17.06
C ASP A 229 -16.17 7.21 16.43
N VAL A 230 -14.95 6.76 16.10
CA VAL A 230 -13.98 7.61 15.41
C VAL A 230 -14.44 7.93 13.98
N LEU A 231 -14.98 6.95 13.24
CA LEU A 231 -15.49 7.20 11.88
C LEU A 231 -16.64 8.22 11.87
N ARG A 232 -17.49 8.24 12.90
CA ARG A 232 -18.56 9.25 13.03
C ARG A 232 -18.02 10.64 13.35
N ALA A 233 -16.90 10.74 14.05
CA ALA A 233 -16.30 12.02 14.42
C ALA A 233 -15.35 12.58 13.34
N GLN A 234 -14.70 11.70 12.57
CA GLN A 234 -13.55 12.06 11.73
C GLN A 234 -13.57 11.43 10.32
N GLY A 235 -14.57 10.60 10.01
CA GLY A 235 -14.70 9.93 8.72
C GLY A 235 -15.02 10.90 7.57
N ALA A 236 -14.74 10.48 6.34
CA ALA A 236 -15.07 11.27 5.16
C ALA A 236 -16.60 11.47 5.05
N GLY A 237 -17.06 12.71 5.27
CA GLY A 237 -18.48 13.08 5.26
C GLY A 237 -19.12 13.24 6.65
N ALA A 238 -18.34 13.12 7.73
CA ALA A 238 -18.70 13.56 9.08
C ALA A 238 -18.61 15.09 9.22
#